data_AF-A0A0J1B4M8-F1
#
_entry.id   AF-A0A0J1B4M8-F1
#
_cell.length_a   1.000
_cell.length_b   1.000
_cell.length_c   1.000
_cell.angle_alpha   90.00
_cell.angle_beta   90.00
_cell.angle_gamma   90.00
#
_symmetry.space_group_name_H-M   'P 1'
#
loop_
_entity.id
_entity.type
_entity.pdbx_description
1 polymer ?
#
loop_
_entity_poly.entity_id
_entity_poly.type
_entity_poly.pdbx_seq_one_letter_code
_entity_poly.pdbx_strand_id
1 'polypeptide(L)'
;MAPVHVWRPPELSVEPTQVAFMGISGPDEWAEPIEEALLSDPPSRWQLIAADQLEGVATIRLVSGFEEEPSDMAVSSAARRQGLQYLLHGEILQATGHEEREDKVSLSWRLTGLQPGTKSAGMPITVDEALISQRYPQLMNVPDVAERTRRAAILETKRLLAASVVRQQVALASPRMLPGSRAIRRGNELARSGNWPMAEQVWNQVLESHPRNPAALINTSIAAAARQDFTTAKERISEAVRRSAFSPANKSLAEETLVWIELRQRDYHNAFDLPPPPEGWLVSRGE
;
A
#
# COMPACT_ATOMS: atom_id res chain seq x y z
N MET A 1 -18.20 -4.05 11.42
CA MET A 1 -17.39 -3.93 10.19
C MET A 1 -16.72 -5.27 9.91
N ALA A 2 -16.17 -5.48 8.72
CA ALA A 2 -15.38 -6.66 8.36
C ALA A 2 -14.05 -6.24 7.72
N PRO A 3 -12.94 -6.98 7.95
CA PRO A 3 -11.65 -6.65 7.38
C PRO A 3 -11.57 -7.07 5.91
N VAL A 4 -11.21 -6.18 5.00
CA VAL A 4 -10.96 -6.46 3.58
C VAL A 4 -9.54 -6.03 3.21
N HIS A 5 -8.90 -6.77 2.30
CA HIS A 5 -7.59 -6.41 1.77
C HIS A 5 -7.77 -5.70 0.43
N VAL A 6 -7.15 -4.53 0.28
CA VAL A 6 -7.27 -3.70 -0.92
C VAL A 6 -5.91 -3.17 -1.35
N TRP A 7 -5.75 -2.96 -2.64
CA TRP A 7 -4.56 -2.33 -3.20
C TRP A 7 -4.53 -0.85 -2.86
N ARG A 8 -3.32 -0.36 -2.58
CA ARG A 8 -2.99 1.03 -2.42
C ARG A 8 -1.84 1.38 -3.36
N PRO A 9 -1.92 2.51 -4.09
CA PRO A 9 -0.81 2.97 -4.90
C PRO A 9 0.42 3.29 -4.03
N PRO A 10 1.62 3.32 -4.64
CA PRO A 10 2.79 3.85 -3.95
C PRO A 10 2.52 5.29 -3.49
N GLU A 11 3.08 5.68 -2.35
CA GLU A 11 2.98 7.07 -1.89
C GLU A 11 3.79 8.01 -2.79
N LEU A 12 4.82 7.46 -3.44
CA LEU A 12 5.62 8.16 -4.41
C LEU A 12 5.19 7.80 -5.85
N SER A 13 4.55 8.73 -6.52
CA SER A 13 4.22 8.63 -7.95
C SER A 13 5.41 9.05 -8.81
N VAL A 14 6.42 8.19 -8.90
CA VAL A 14 7.47 8.26 -9.93
C VAL A 14 7.42 7.03 -10.82
N GLU A 15 7.82 7.21 -12.08
CA GLU A 15 7.84 6.12 -13.05
C GLU A 15 8.82 5.01 -12.61
N PRO A 16 8.44 3.74 -12.82
CA PRO A 16 9.30 2.61 -12.48
C PRO A 16 10.59 2.69 -13.29
N THR A 17 11.70 2.85 -12.57
CA THR A 17 13.01 3.17 -13.15
C THR A 17 14.12 2.43 -12.43
N GLN A 18 15.25 2.31 -13.11
CA GLN A 18 16.52 2.02 -12.45
C GLN A 18 16.90 3.24 -11.61
N VAL A 19 17.13 3.02 -10.32
CA VAL A 19 17.42 4.08 -9.36
C VAL A 19 18.76 3.80 -8.71
N ALA A 20 19.64 4.80 -8.73
CA ALA A 20 20.88 4.75 -7.97
C ALA A 20 20.53 4.77 -6.48
N PHE A 21 20.99 3.77 -5.73
CA PHE A 21 20.79 3.64 -4.30
C PHE A 21 22.10 3.94 -3.59
N MET A 22 22.10 5.01 -2.81
CA MET A 22 23.27 5.48 -2.07
C MET A 22 23.47 4.81 -0.72
N GLY A 23 22.53 3.97 -0.29
CA GLY A 23 22.49 3.45 1.06
C GLY A 23 21.76 4.36 2.03
N ILE A 24 21.93 4.04 3.31
CA ILE A 24 21.28 4.72 4.43
C ILE A 24 22.36 5.26 5.37
N SER A 25 22.46 6.58 5.55
CA SER A 25 23.36 7.16 6.55
C SER A 25 22.75 7.09 7.94
N GLY A 26 23.58 6.77 8.94
CA GLY A 26 23.17 6.63 10.34
C GLY A 26 23.91 5.50 11.05
N PRO A 27 23.46 5.06 12.24
CA PRO A 27 24.09 3.95 12.95
C PRO A 27 24.00 2.63 12.18
N ASP A 28 25.13 1.96 11.97
CA ASP A 28 25.24 0.71 11.17
C ASP A 28 24.28 -0.39 11.64
N GLU A 29 24.08 -0.52 12.96
CA GLU A 29 23.14 -1.47 13.59
C GLU A 29 21.67 -1.33 13.11
N TRP A 30 21.34 -0.19 12.52
CA TRP A 30 20.04 0.11 11.92
C TRP A 30 20.12 0.24 10.41
N ALA A 31 21.16 0.89 9.88
CA ALA A 31 21.30 1.17 8.45
C ALA A 31 21.54 -0.11 7.64
N GLU A 32 22.55 -0.91 8.00
CA GLU A 32 22.99 -2.06 7.19
C GLU A 32 21.88 -3.10 7.01
N PRO A 33 21.14 -3.54 8.04
CA PRO A 33 20.11 -4.57 7.85
C PRO A 33 18.93 -4.08 6.99
N ILE A 34 18.61 -2.79 7.04
CA ILE A 34 17.54 -2.21 6.21
C ILE A 34 18.01 -2.11 4.77
N GLU A 35 19.24 -1.66 4.53
CA GLU A 35 19.87 -1.60 3.22
C GLU A 35 19.98 -2.99 2.56
N GLU A 36 20.52 -3.98 3.26
CA GLU A 36 20.65 -5.35 2.76
C GLU A 36 19.29 -5.93 2.38
N ALA A 37 18.26 -5.71 3.20
CA ALA A 37 16.91 -6.17 2.93
C ALA A 37 16.26 -5.48 1.71
N LEU A 38 16.57 -4.22 1.46
CA LEU A 38 16.08 -3.48 0.28
C LEU A 38 16.82 -3.87 -1.00
N LEU A 39 18.11 -4.19 -0.92
CA LEU A 39 18.89 -4.65 -2.08
C LEU A 39 18.58 -6.10 -2.46
N SER A 40 18.36 -6.98 -1.46
CA SER A 40 18.05 -8.39 -1.69
C SER A 40 16.61 -8.63 -2.16
N ASP A 41 15.65 -7.85 -1.66
CA ASP A 41 14.24 -7.90 -2.04
C ASP A 41 13.73 -6.49 -2.36
N PRO A 42 14.08 -5.94 -3.54
CA PRO A 42 13.72 -4.57 -3.89
C PRO A 42 12.21 -4.41 -4.08
N PRO A 43 11.66 -3.20 -3.84
CA PRO A 43 10.25 -2.92 -4.09
C PRO A 43 9.88 -3.25 -5.54
N SER A 44 8.73 -3.89 -5.74
CA SER A 44 8.23 -4.24 -7.07
C SER A 44 8.28 -3.05 -8.03
N ARG A 45 8.84 -3.27 -9.23
CA ARG A 45 9.09 -2.28 -10.30
C ARG A 45 10.27 -1.32 -10.08
N TRP A 46 10.95 -1.35 -8.95
CA TRP A 46 12.19 -0.61 -8.72
C TRP A 46 13.38 -1.54 -8.89
N GLN A 47 14.37 -1.10 -9.67
CA GLN A 47 15.67 -1.75 -9.70
C GLN A 47 16.66 -0.83 -9.00
N LEU A 48 16.98 -1.16 -7.75
CA LEU A 48 17.98 -0.43 -6.96
C LEU A 48 19.38 -0.86 -7.41
N ILE A 49 20.19 0.11 -7.81
CA ILE A 49 21.59 -0.11 -8.20
C ILE A 49 22.45 0.53 -7.11
N ALA A 50 23.13 -0.31 -6.33
CA ALA A 50 24.00 0.15 -5.26
C ALA A 50 25.15 1.02 -5.79
N ALA A 51 25.61 1.97 -4.95
CA ALA A 51 26.63 2.95 -5.32
C ALA A 51 27.95 2.30 -5.80
N ASP A 52 28.37 1.21 -5.17
CA ASP A 52 29.57 0.44 -5.52
C ASP A 52 29.51 -0.14 -6.96
N GLN A 53 28.32 -0.56 -7.40
CA GLN A 53 28.08 -1.05 -8.77
C GLN A 53 28.14 0.09 -9.80
N LEU A 54 27.88 1.34 -9.40
CA LEU A 54 27.99 2.52 -10.25
C LEU A 54 29.45 2.98 -10.38
N GLU A 55 30.22 2.89 -9.29
CA GLU A 55 31.62 3.30 -9.22
C GLU A 55 32.57 2.38 -10.00
N GLY A 56 32.23 1.10 -10.16
CA GLY A 56 32.97 0.16 -11.02
C GLY A 56 33.12 0.62 -12.48
N VAL A 57 32.33 1.62 -12.91
CA VAL A 57 32.35 2.23 -14.26
C VAL A 57 33.10 3.57 -14.30
N ALA A 58 33.63 4.06 -13.17
CA ALA A 58 34.26 5.37 -13.04
C ALA A 58 35.80 5.30 -12.94
N THR A 59 36.50 5.58 -14.05
CA THR A 59 37.98 5.63 -14.12
C THR A 59 38.65 6.80 -13.38
N ILE A 60 37.93 7.59 -12.57
CA ILE A 60 38.50 8.78 -11.91
C ILE A 60 38.08 8.79 -10.44
N ARG A 61 39.02 8.41 -9.55
CA ARG A 61 38.94 8.60 -8.11
C ARG A 61 39.48 10.00 -7.77
N LEU A 62 38.63 10.87 -7.24
CA LEU A 62 39.05 12.15 -6.65
C LEU A 62 39.55 11.88 -5.23
N VAL A 63 40.82 12.21 -4.97
CA VAL A 63 41.60 11.86 -3.76
C VAL A 63 41.35 12.86 -2.62
N SER A 64 40.11 13.27 -2.37
CA SER A 64 39.83 14.16 -1.24
C SER A 64 38.43 13.96 -0.67
N GLY A 65 38.29 12.89 0.12
CA GLY A 65 37.21 12.68 1.08
C GLY A 65 37.78 11.78 2.16
N PHE A 66 37.96 12.32 3.37
CA PHE A 66 38.11 11.49 4.56
C PHE A 66 36.70 10.99 4.91
N GLU A 67 36.63 9.73 5.33
CA GLU A 67 35.46 8.91 5.69
C GLU A 67 34.87 8.05 4.55
N GLU A 68 34.54 6.81 4.92
CA GLU A 68 34.21 5.66 4.06
C GLU A 68 32.85 5.77 3.34
N GLU A 69 32.23 6.96 3.34
CA GLU A 69 30.95 7.20 2.66
C GLU A 69 31.14 7.65 1.20
N PRO A 70 30.46 7.02 0.22
CA PRO A 70 30.54 7.42 -1.17
C PRO A 70 29.98 8.84 -1.36
N SER A 71 30.78 9.74 -1.94
CA SER A 71 30.39 11.14 -2.14
C SER A 71 29.13 11.27 -3.03
N ASP A 72 28.10 11.97 -2.55
CA ASP A 72 26.85 12.28 -3.28
C ASP A 72 27.10 12.74 -4.72
N MET A 73 28.14 13.57 -4.90
CA MET A 73 28.52 14.11 -6.20
C MET A 73 29.10 13.02 -7.12
N ALA A 74 29.92 12.12 -6.59
CA ALA A 74 30.51 11.03 -7.36
C ALA A 74 29.43 10.03 -7.82
N VAL A 75 28.55 9.63 -6.89
CA VAL A 75 27.45 8.69 -7.19
C VAL A 75 26.46 9.33 -8.17
N SER A 76 26.07 10.59 -7.95
CA SER A 76 25.20 11.34 -8.88
C SER A 76 25.79 11.42 -10.29
N SER A 77 27.10 11.70 -10.40
CA SER A 77 27.79 11.77 -11.68
C SER A 77 27.93 10.41 -12.36
N ALA A 78 28.16 9.33 -11.61
CA ALA A 78 28.17 7.96 -12.14
C ALA A 78 26.78 7.54 -12.63
N ALA A 79 25.74 7.77 -11.82
CA ALA A 79 24.35 7.49 -12.15
C ALA A 79 23.89 8.23 -13.42
N ARG A 80 24.21 9.53 -13.54
CA ARG A 80 23.92 10.32 -14.75
C ARG A 80 24.58 9.75 -16.01
N ARG A 81 25.83 9.27 -15.91
CA ARG A 81 26.53 8.65 -17.04
C ARG A 81 25.90 7.34 -17.49
N GLN A 82 25.28 6.60 -16.58
CA GLN A 82 24.50 5.40 -16.90
C GLN A 82 23.07 5.70 -17.34
N GLY A 83 22.69 6.97 -17.47
CA GLY A 83 21.35 7.39 -17.90
C GLY A 83 20.27 7.25 -16.82
N LEU A 84 20.66 7.05 -15.56
CA LEU A 84 19.72 6.96 -14.45
C LEU A 84 19.05 8.31 -14.21
N GLN A 85 17.76 8.27 -13.89
CA GLN A 85 16.94 9.47 -13.69
C GLN A 85 16.88 9.92 -12.24
N TYR A 86 17.08 8.99 -11.30
CA TYR A 86 16.89 9.23 -9.89
C TYR A 86 18.01 8.64 -9.03
N LEU A 87 18.22 9.28 -7.90
CA LEU A 87 19.09 8.88 -6.81
C LEU A 87 18.26 8.79 -5.53
N LEU A 88 18.30 7.66 -4.83
CA LEU A 88 17.63 7.43 -3.57
C LEU A 88 18.66 7.33 -2.44
N HIS A 89 18.45 8.12 -1.39
CA HIS A 89 19.28 8.13 -0.19
C HIS A 89 18.39 8.14 1.06
N GLY A 90 18.74 7.32 2.04
CA GLY A 90 18.07 7.28 3.35
C GLY A 90 18.95 7.89 4.43
N GLU A 91 18.32 8.50 5.43
CA GLU A 91 19.01 9.03 6.61
C GLU A 91 18.22 8.64 7.87
N ILE A 92 18.89 8.02 8.85
CA ILE A 92 18.29 7.71 10.15
C ILE A 92 18.39 8.97 11.02
N LEU A 93 17.25 9.63 11.22
CA LEU A 93 17.16 10.84 12.04
C LEU A 93 17.15 10.52 13.54
N GLN A 94 16.55 9.39 13.90
CA GLN A 94 16.44 8.94 15.28
C GLN A 94 16.30 7.42 15.30
N ALA A 95 17.08 6.75 16.13
CA ALA A 95 16.86 5.35 16.46
C ALA A 95 17.00 5.18 17.97
N THR A 96 15.96 4.66 18.62
CA THR A 96 16.00 4.22 20.02
C THR A 96 15.90 2.71 20.07
N GLY A 97 16.75 2.09 20.90
CA GLY A 97 17.02 0.66 20.93
C GLY A 97 17.57 0.20 22.27
N HIS A 98 16.85 0.42 23.38
CA HIS A 98 17.27 -0.05 24.71
C HIS A 98 16.08 -0.54 25.51
N GLU A 99 16.26 -1.64 26.26
CA GLU A 99 15.25 -2.45 26.98
C GLU A 99 14.25 -1.66 27.87
N GLU A 100 14.52 -0.37 28.15
CA GLU A 100 13.69 0.50 28.98
C GLU A 100 12.91 1.60 28.21
N ARG A 101 13.04 1.71 26.88
CA ARG A 101 12.32 2.72 26.07
C ARG A 101 11.55 2.08 24.91
N GLU A 102 10.44 2.72 24.54
CA GLU A 102 9.71 2.42 23.31
C GLU A 102 10.69 2.57 22.12
N ASP A 103 11.02 1.46 21.46
CA ASP A 103 11.87 1.50 20.26
C ASP A 103 11.13 2.23 19.15
N LYS A 104 11.76 3.31 18.70
CA LYS A 104 11.26 4.19 17.68
C LYS A 104 12.39 4.43 16.70
N VAL A 105 12.12 4.22 15.42
CA VAL A 105 13.03 4.61 14.35
C VAL A 105 12.34 5.64 13.45
N SER A 106 13.05 6.75 13.21
CA SER A 106 12.65 7.78 12.25
C SER A 106 13.68 7.80 11.14
N LEU A 107 13.24 7.54 9.90
CA LEU A 107 14.09 7.62 8.71
C LEU A 107 13.54 8.69 7.78
N SER A 108 14.43 9.38 7.08
CA SER A 108 14.12 10.35 6.04
C SER A 108 14.64 9.83 4.72
N TRP A 109 13.74 9.51 3.80
CA TRP A 109 14.10 9.16 2.43
C TRP A 109 14.15 10.41 1.55
N ARG A 110 15.18 10.54 0.72
CA ARG A 110 15.33 11.59 -0.28
C ARG A 110 15.46 10.96 -1.65
N LEU A 111 14.52 11.24 -2.53
CA LEU A 111 14.62 10.95 -3.97
C LEU A 111 15.07 12.23 -4.68
N THR A 112 16.23 12.20 -5.32
CA THR A 112 16.80 13.34 -6.04
C THR A 112 16.71 13.09 -7.54
N GLY A 113 16.09 14.04 -8.26
CA GLY A 113 16.08 14.05 -9.71
C GLY A 113 17.46 14.37 -10.29
N LEU A 114 17.98 13.51 -11.16
CA LEU A 114 19.31 13.65 -11.76
C LEU A 114 19.28 14.37 -13.11
N GLN A 115 18.13 14.48 -13.76
CA GLN A 115 17.95 15.07 -15.09
C GLN A 115 17.04 16.31 -15.06
N PRO A 116 17.17 17.25 -16.00
CA PRO A 116 16.25 18.39 -16.11
C PRO A 116 14.80 17.91 -16.23
N GLY A 117 13.90 18.46 -15.40
CA GLY A 117 12.48 18.10 -15.40
C GLY A 117 12.09 16.93 -14.47
N THR A 118 13.05 16.19 -13.92
CA THR A 118 12.78 15.19 -12.89
C THR A 118 12.50 15.87 -11.54
N LYS A 119 11.50 15.39 -10.80
CA LYS A 119 11.10 15.96 -9.51
C LYS A 119 11.83 15.25 -8.38
N SER A 120 12.35 16.03 -7.43
CA SER A 120 12.86 15.50 -6.16
C SER A 120 11.74 15.42 -5.12
N ALA A 121 11.84 14.47 -4.20
CA ALA A 121 10.89 14.26 -3.10
C ALA A 121 11.60 13.89 -1.80
N GLY A 122 11.03 14.31 -0.67
CA GLY A 122 11.43 13.87 0.67
C GLY A 122 10.29 13.11 1.33
N MET A 123 10.59 11.98 1.98
CA MET A 123 9.60 11.07 2.54
C MET A 123 10.04 10.64 3.95
N PRO A 124 9.54 11.28 5.02
CA PRO A 124 9.80 10.82 6.37
C PRO A 124 8.97 9.57 6.67
N ILE A 125 9.60 8.58 7.31
CA ILE A 125 8.94 7.44 7.94
C ILE A 125 9.26 7.43 9.42
N THR A 126 8.25 7.12 10.23
CA THR A 126 8.41 6.91 11.66
C THR A 126 7.74 5.60 12.00
N VAL A 127 8.49 4.72 12.64
CA VAL A 127 8.03 3.41 13.07
C VAL A 127 8.17 3.34 14.57
N ASP A 128 7.07 3.04 15.24
CA ASP A 128 6.94 2.80 16.67
C ASP A 128 6.02 1.60 16.92
N GLU A 129 5.91 1.15 18.16
CA GLU A 129 5.09 -0.01 18.53
C GLU A 129 3.59 0.19 18.22
N ALA A 130 3.08 1.43 18.31
CA ALA A 130 1.70 1.73 17.98
C ALA A 130 1.42 1.49 16.48
N LEU A 131 2.32 1.93 15.59
CA LEU A 131 2.23 1.65 14.17
C LEU A 131 2.33 0.14 13.89
N ILE A 132 3.29 -0.55 14.51
CA ILE A 132 3.53 -1.98 14.29
C ILE A 132 2.31 -2.80 14.71
N SER A 133 1.78 -2.58 15.91
CA SER A 133 0.60 -3.31 16.40
C SER A 133 -0.64 -3.09 15.53
N GLN A 134 -0.79 -1.90 14.95
CA GLN A 134 -1.92 -1.57 14.09
C GLN A 134 -1.78 -2.12 12.66
N ARG A 135 -0.61 -1.93 12.03
CA ARG A 135 -0.40 -2.21 10.60
C ARG A 135 0.25 -3.56 10.32
N TYR A 136 1.12 -4.00 11.21
CA TYR A 136 1.91 -5.22 11.05
C TYR A 136 1.77 -6.13 12.29
N PRO A 137 0.54 -6.51 12.70
CA PRO A 137 0.32 -7.27 13.92
C PRO A 137 1.07 -8.62 13.95
N GLN A 138 1.40 -9.20 12.79
CA GLN A 138 2.23 -10.40 12.69
C GLN A 138 3.65 -10.21 13.23
N LEU A 139 4.18 -8.98 13.18
CA LEU A 139 5.51 -8.66 13.71
C LEU A 139 5.53 -8.62 15.23
N MET A 140 4.36 -8.51 15.90
CA MET A 140 4.28 -8.58 17.36
C MET A 140 4.72 -9.94 17.93
N ASN A 141 4.82 -10.97 17.08
CA ASN A 141 5.35 -12.29 17.46
C ASN A 141 6.89 -12.35 17.45
N VAL A 142 7.57 -11.31 16.94
CA VAL A 142 9.04 -11.21 16.97
C VAL A 142 9.46 -10.71 18.36
N PRO A 143 10.22 -11.51 19.15
CA PRO A 143 10.56 -11.14 20.53
C PRO A 143 11.52 -9.95 20.63
N ASP A 144 12.47 -9.86 19.70
CA ASP A 144 13.43 -8.77 19.63
C ASP A 144 12.75 -7.51 19.07
N VAL A 145 12.70 -6.47 19.90
CA VAL A 145 12.04 -5.20 19.59
C VAL A 145 12.77 -4.44 18.48
N ALA A 146 14.11 -4.45 18.47
CA ALA A 146 14.90 -3.78 17.44
C ALA A 146 14.68 -4.46 16.09
N GLU A 147 14.71 -5.80 16.06
CA GLU A 147 14.44 -6.58 14.85
C GLU A 147 13.01 -6.37 14.33
N ARG A 148 12.03 -6.37 15.24
CA ARG A 148 10.63 -6.08 14.93
C ARG A 148 10.47 -4.70 14.28
N THR A 149 11.14 -3.69 14.83
CA THR A 149 11.10 -2.30 14.35
C THR A 149 11.82 -2.15 13.00
N ARG A 150 12.98 -2.78 12.80
CA ARG A 150 13.68 -2.82 11.50
C ARG A 150 12.82 -3.44 10.40
N ARG A 151 12.19 -4.60 10.67
CA ARG A 151 11.27 -5.24 9.70
C ARG A 151 10.11 -4.31 9.31
N ALA A 152 9.55 -3.59 10.28
CA ALA A 152 8.50 -2.63 10.00
C ALA A 152 9.00 -1.41 9.18
N ALA A 153 10.21 -0.91 9.43
CA ALA A 153 10.83 0.15 8.64
C ALA A 153 11.06 -0.26 7.17
N ILE A 154 11.47 -1.51 6.95
CA ILE A 154 11.61 -2.08 5.59
C ILE A 154 10.23 -2.13 4.89
N LEU A 155 9.19 -2.62 5.58
CA LEU A 155 7.84 -2.69 5.02
C LEU A 155 7.25 -1.32 4.72
N GLU A 156 7.45 -0.32 5.58
CA GLU A 156 7.01 1.06 5.33
C GLU A 156 7.80 1.69 4.16
N THR A 157 9.10 1.44 4.05
CA THR A 157 9.91 1.89 2.90
C THR A 157 9.41 1.27 1.60
N LYS A 158 9.15 -0.04 1.57
CA LYS A 158 8.56 -0.71 0.40
C LYS A 158 7.20 -0.11 0.02
N ARG A 159 6.41 0.28 1.01
CA ARG A 159 5.09 0.92 0.83
C ARG A 159 5.18 2.32 0.22
N LEU A 160 6.26 3.06 0.48
CA LEU A 160 6.50 4.35 -0.18
C LEU A 160 6.72 4.16 -1.68
N LEU A 161 7.50 3.15 -2.05
CA LEU A 161 8.06 2.98 -3.38
C LEU A 161 7.18 2.13 -4.30
N ALA A 162 6.46 1.14 -3.75
CA ALA A 162 5.67 0.19 -4.53
C ALA A 162 4.21 0.10 -4.07
N ALA A 163 3.36 -0.36 -5.00
CA ALA A 163 1.99 -0.74 -4.70
C ALA A 163 1.95 -1.78 -3.57
N SER A 164 1.01 -1.61 -2.65
CA SER A 164 0.92 -2.44 -1.45
C SER A 164 -0.52 -2.85 -1.17
N VAL A 165 -0.68 -3.95 -0.43
CA VAL A 165 -1.99 -4.39 0.05
C VAL A 165 -2.17 -3.90 1.49
N VAL A 166 -3.27 -3.20 1.75
CA VAL A 166 -3.63 -2.71 3.07
C VAL A 166 -4.91 -3.36 3.56
N ARG A 167 -4.99 -3.59 4.88
CA ARG A 167 -6.20 -4.07 5.54
C ARG A 167 -7.09 -2.89 5.91
N GLN A 168 -8.33 -2.88 5.41
CA GLN A 168 -9.34 -1.87 5.72
C GLN A 168 -10.56 -2.50 6.38
N GLN A 169 -11.26 -1.75 7.23
CA GLN A 169 -12.56 -2.15 7.75
C GLN A 169 -13.68 -1.61 6.86
N VAL A 170 -14.61 -2.47 6.44
CA VAL A 170 -15.79 -2.10 5.65
C VAL A 170 -17.09 -2.38 6.39
N ALA A 171 -18.08 -1.51 6.21
CA ALA A 171 -19.42 -1.72 6.72
C ALA A 171 -20.13 -2.76 5.85
N LEU A 172 -20.85 -3.69 6.48
CA LEU A 172 -21.64 -4.70 5.78
C LEU A 172 -23.12 -4.46 6.07
N ALA A 173 -23.96 -4.64 5.06
CA ALA A 173 -25.40 -4.59 5.22
C ALA A 173 -25.84 -5.76 6.11
N SER A 174 -26.61 -5.46 7.15
CA SER A 174 -27.02 -6.44 8.17
C SER A 174 -28.52 -6.34 8.45
N PRO A 175 -29.38 -6.76 7.50
CA PRO A 175 -30.81 -6.69 7.66
C PRO A 175 -31.29 -7.65 8.75
N ARG A 176 -32.37 -7.26 9.45
CA ARG A 176 -33.02 -8.11 10.46
C ARG A 176 -34.27 -8.80 9.94
N MET A 177 -35.07 -8.10 9.14
CA MET A 177 -36.45 -8.47 8.81
C MET A 177 -36.68 -8.88 7.35
N LEU A 178 -35.72 -8.63 6.45
CA LEU A 178 -35.87 -8.97 5.03
C LEU A 178 -35.75 -10.49 4.79
N PRO A 179 -36.38 -11.04 3.74
CA PRO A 179 -36.10 -12.40 3.28
C PRO A 179 -34.59 -12.61 3.07
N GLY A 180 -34.08 -13.78 3.48
CA GLY A 180 -32.64 -14.06 3.43
C GLY A 180 -31.80 -13.41 4.54
N SER A 181 -32.37 -12.60 5.45
CA SER A 181 -31.61 -11.87 6.48
C SER A 181 -30.72 -12.76 7.37
N ARG A 182 -31.18 -13.98 7.71
CA ARG A 182 -30.38 -14.94 8.49
C ARG A 182 -29.12 -15.38 7.73
N ALA A 183 -29.27 -15.69 6.45
CA ALA A 183 -28.14 -16.07 5.58
C ALA A 183 -27.19 -14.87 5.39
N ILE A 184 -27.70 -13.65 5.19
CA ILE A 184 -26.86 -12.45 5.09
C ILE A 184 -26.00 -12.26 6.35
N ARG A 185 -26.59 -12.38 7.55
CA ARG A 185 -25.83 -12.25 8.80
C ARG A 185 -24.79 -13.36 8.99
N ARG A 186 -25.10 -14.60 8.60
CA ARG A 186 -24.13 -15.70 8.56
C ARG A 186 -22.96 -15.39 7.63
N GLY A 187 -23.23 -14.88 6.43
CA GLY A 187 -22.18 -14.42 5.51
C GLY A 187 -21.36 -13.28 6.12
N ASN A 188 -21.99 -12.35 6.86
CA ASN A 188 -21.27 -11.28 7.55
C ASN A 188 -20.35 -11.80 8.66
N GLU A 189 -20.73 -12.86 9.37
CA GLU A 189 -19.88 -13.52 10.36
C GLU A 189 -18.65 -14.14 9.70
N LEU A 190 -18.83 -14.83 8.56
CA LEU A 190 -17.74 -15.38 7.75
C LEU A 190 -16.78 -14.28 7.25
N ALA A 191 -17.32 -13.15 6.76
CA ALA A 191 -16.50 -12.03 6.31
C ALA A 191 -15.73 -11.38 7.48
N ARG A 192 -16.35 -11.26 8.66
CA ARG A 192 -15.70 -10.75 9.87
C ARG A 192 -14.53 -11.62 10.32
N SER A 193 -14.63 -12.93 10.13
CA SER A 193 -13.53 -13.87 10.38
C SER A 193 -12.52 -13.94 9.22
N GLY A 194 -12.65 -13.10 8.20
CA GLY A 194 -11.75 -13.05 7.04
C GLY A 194 -12.05 -14.07 5.94
N ASN A 195 -13.09 -14.91 6.10
CA ASN A 195 -13.48 -15.90 5.09
C ASN A 195 -14.42 -15.29 4.04
N TRP A 196 -13.87 -14.40 3.23
CA TRP A 196 -14.57 -13.72 2.14
C TRP A 196 -15.13 -14.66 1.07
N PRO A 197 -14.42 -15.71 0.61
CA PRO A 197 -14.95 -16.62 -0.41
C PRO A 197 -16.25 -17.31 0.05
N MET A 198 -16.28 -17.82 1.29
CA MET A 198 -17.47 -18.46 1.83
C MET A 198 -18.58 -17.45 2.13
N ALA A 199 -18.23 -16.23 2.56
CA ALA A 199 -19.20 -15.15 2.74
C ALA A 199 -19.89 -14.77 1.42
N GLU A 200 -19.12 -14.60 0.34
CA GLU A 200 -19.64 -14.28 -0.99
C GLU A 200 -20.56 -15.40 -1.50
N GLN A 201 -20.18 -16.67 -1.31
CA GLN A 201 -21.03 -17.81 -1.67
C GLN A 201 -22.39 -17.75 -0.98
N VAL A 202 -22.42 -17.50 0.33
CA VAL A 202 -23.68 -17.39 1.10
C VAL A 202 -24.52 -16.22 0.61
N TRP A 203 -23.93 -15.07 0.31
CA TRP A 203 -24.68 -13.92 -0.20
C TRP A 203 -25.18 -14.14 -1.64
N ASN A 204 -24.41 -14.83 -2.48
CA ASN A 204 -24.84 -15.20 -3.84
C ASN A 204 -26.05 -16.15 -3.81
N GLN A 205 -26.09 -17.11 -2.88
CA GLN A 205 -27.29 -17.97 -2.68
C GLN A 205 -28.53 -17.14 -2.28
N VAL A 206 -28.35 -16.05 -1.54
CA VAL A 206 -29.44 -15.11 -1.27
C VAL A 206 -29.89 -14.40 -2.53
N LEU A 207 -28.98 -14.03 -3.44
CA LEU A 207 -29.32 -13.43 -4.73
C LEU A 207 -30.00 -14.41 -5.69
N GLU A 208 -29.65 -15.70 -5.66
CA GLU A 208 -30.34 -16.73 -6.47
C GLU A 208 -31.82 -16.82 -6.12
N SER A 209 -32.14 -16.79 -4.82
CA SER A 209 -33.53 -16.85 -4.33
C SER A 209 -34.22 -15.49 -4.29
N HIS A 210 -33.47 -14.42 -4.10
CA HIS A 210 -33.96 -13.05 -3.95
C HIS A 210 -33.08 -12.08 -4.76
N PRO A 211 -33.20 -12.05 -6.11
CA PRO A 211 -32.26 -11.33 -6.98
C PRO A 211 -32.17 -9.82 -6.74
N ARG A 212 -33.17 -9.23 -6.08
CA ARG A 212 -33.26 -7.79 -5.80
C ARG A 212 -32.97 -7.46 -4.33
N ASN A 213 -32.41 -8.38 -3.55
CA ASN A 213 -32.11 -8.12 -2.14
C ASN A 213 -30.99 -7.07 -2.01
N PRO A 214 -31.28 -5.84 -1.52
CA PRO A 214 -30.28 -4.76 -1.51
C PRO A 214 -29.09 -5.08 -0.60
N ALA A 215 -29.29 -5.79 0.51
CA ALA A 215 -28.20 -6.14 1.42
C ALA A 215 -27.25 -7.17 0.80
N ALA A 216 -27.80 -8.15 0.07
CA ALA A 216 -26.99 -9.13 -0.65
C ALA A 216 -26.19 -8.46 -1.77
N LEU A 217 -26.82 -7.55 -2.53
CA LEU A 217 -26.16 -6.78 -3.58
C LEU A 217 -25.01 -5.90 -3.04
N ILE A 218 -25.21 -5.21 -1.90
CA ILE A 218 -24.16 -4.42 -1.24
C ILE A 218 -22.99 -5.32 -0.80
N ASN A 219 -23.26 -6.42 -0.11
CA ASN A 219 -22.16 -7.24 0.43
C ASN A 219 -21.39 -7.97 -0.68
N THR A 220 -22.07 -8.44 -1.73
CA THR A 220 -21.45 -9.10 -2.88
C THR A 220 -20.71 -8.12 -3.81
N SER A 221 -21.06 -6.84 -3.83
CA SER A 221 -20.26 -5.84 -4.55
C SER A 221 -18.94 -5.55 -3.85
N ILE A 222 -18.94 -5.49 -2.51
CA ILE A 222 -17.71 -5.37 -1.71
C ILE A 222 -16.80 -6.58 -1.96
N ALA A 223 -17.33 -7.80 -1.94
CA ALA A 223 -16.56 -9.00 -2.24
C ALA A 223 -15.99 -8.97 -3.67
N ALA A 224 -16.80 -8.58 -4.67
CA ALA A 224 -16.34 -8.44 -6.05
C ALA A 224 -15.20 -7.42 -6.19
N ALA A 225 -15.29 -6.26 -5.53
CA ALA A 225 -14.24 -5.25 -5.52
C ALA A 225 -12.96 -5.75 -4.83
N ALA A 226 -13.08 -6.52 -3.74
CA ALA A 226 -11.93 -7.11 -3.04
C ALA A 226 -11.14 -8.08 -3.94
N ARG A 227 -11.82 -8.80 -4.84
CA ARG A 227 -11.21 -9.66 -5.87
C ARG A 227 -10.93 -8.94 -7.20
N GLN A 228 -10.95 -7.60 -7.19
CA GLN A 228 -10.64 -6.73 -8.34
C GLN A 228 -11.61 -6.84 -9.53
N ASP A 229 -12.79 -7.43 -9.33
CA ASP A 229 -13.85 -7.46 -10.32
C ASP A 229 -14.75 -6.22 -10.16
N PHE A 230 -14.18 -5.09 -10.56
CA PHE A 230 -14.81 -3.79 -10.42
C PHE A 230 -16.06 -3.64 -11.29
N THR A 231 -16.11 -4.30 -12.45
CA THR A 231 -17.30 -4.33 -13.33
C THR A 231 -18.49 -4.93 -12.59
N THR A 232 -18.34 -6.16 -12.07
CA THR A 232 -19.40 -6.82 -11.29
C THR A 232 -19.75 -6.04 -10.03
N ALA A 233 -18.74 -5.47 -9.36
CA ALA A 233 -18.95 -4.66 -8.17
C ALA A 233 -19.86 -3.45 -8.45
N LYS A 234 -19.56 -2.70 -9.52
CA LYS A 234 -20.31 -1.51 -9.95
C LYS A 234 -21.74 -1.84 -10.37
N GLU A 235 -21.94 -2.92 -11.12
CA GLU A 235 -23.27 -3.38 -11.54
C GLU A 235 -24.14 -3.68 -10.31
N ARG A 236 -23.61 -4.50 -9.39
CA ARG A 236 -24.31 -4.92 -8.18
C ARG A 236 -24.64 -3.74 -7.27
N ILE A 237 -23.68 -2.83 -7.04
CA ILE A 237 -23.91 -1.70 -6.14
C ILE A 237 -24.87 -0.67 -6.75
N SER A 238 -24.80 -0.44 -8.07
CA SER A 238 -25.74 0.44 -8.77
C SER A 238 -27.17 -0.11 -8.69
N GLU A 239 -27.34 -1.42 -8.81
CA GLU A 239 -28.64 -2.05 -8.57
C GLU A 239 -29.08 -1.92 -7.11
N ALA A 240 -28.16 -2.06 -6.14
CA ALA A 240 -28.49 -1.88 -4.73
C ALA A 240 -28.98 -0.45 -4.43
N VAL A 241 -28.36 0.58 -5.00
CA VAL A 241 -28.81 1.98 -4.87
C VAL A 241 -30.24 2.13 -5.39
N ARG A 242 -30.53 1.60 -6.60
CA ARG A 242 -31.89 1.63 -7.17
C ARG A 242 -32.92 0.90 -6.30
N ARG A 243 -32.55 -0.24 -5.69
CA ARG A 243 -33.46 -1.07 -4.88
C ARG A 243 -33.60 -0.61 -3.43
N SER A 244 -32.71 0.24 -2.95
CA SER A 244 -32.73 0.72 -1.57
C SER A 244 -33.64 1.94 -1.34
N ALA A 245 -34.44 2.33 -2.33
CA ALA A 245 -35.32 3.50 -2.28
C ALA A 245 -36.20 3.57 -1.01
N PHE A 246 -36.62 2.41 -0.47
CA PHE A 246 -37.49 2.31 0.70
C PHE A 246 -36.76 1.89 1.99
N SER A 247 -35.43 1.87 1.99
CA SER A 247 -34.61 1.56 3.16
C SER A 247 -33.48 2.59 3.29
N PRO A 248 -33.69 3.68 4.06
CA PRO A 248 -32.70 4.74 4.20
C PRO A 248 -31.31 4.23 4.61
N ALA A 249 -31.25 3.26 5.52
CA ALA A 249 -30.00 2.65 5.97
C ALA A 249 -29.25 1.91 4.84
N ASN A 250 -29.96 1.12 4.02
CA ASN A 250 -29.32 0.44 2.89
C ASN A 250 -28.98 1.43 1.77
N LYS A 251 -29.76 2.51 1.60
CA LYS A 251 -29.49 3.53 0.60
C LYS A 251 -28.18 4.27 0.91
N SER A 252 -28.03 4.77 2.14
CA SER A 252 -26.80 5.43 2.59
C SER A 252 -25.60 4.51 2.43
N LEU A 253 -25.71 3.26 2.92
CA LEU A 253 -24.62 2.30 2.81
C LEU A 253 -24.30 1.94 1.36
N ALA A 254 -25.30 1.85 0.47
CA ALA A 254 -25.07 1.55 -0.93
C ALA A 254 -24.34 2.70 -1.64
N GLU A 255 -24.71 3.95 -1.37
CA GLU A 255 -24.06 5.14 -1.91
C GLU A 255 -22.61 5.26 -1.40
N GLU A 256 -22.39 5.07 -0.09
CA GLU A 256 -21.04 5.02 0.50
C GLU A 256 -20.19 3.90 -0.11
N THR A 257 -20.78 2.72 -0.32
CA THR A 257 -20.08 1.57 -0.91
C THR A 257 -19.76 1.81 -2.38
N LEU A 258 -20.63 2.49 -3.15
CA LEU A 258 -20.35 2.87 -4.53
C LEU A 258 -19.13 3.79 -4.60
N VAL A 259 -19.08 4.83 -3.76
CA VAL A 259 -17.91 5.73 -3.66
C VAL A 259 -16.66 4.95 -3.26
N TRP A 260 -16.78 4.05 -2.29
CA TRP A 260 -15.67 3.20 -1.85
C TRP A 260 -15.14 2.32 -3.00
N ILE A 261 -16.01 1.67 -3.77
CA ILE A 261 -15.63 0.85 -4.94
C ILE A 261 -14.89 1.69 -5.98
N GLU A 262 -15.39 2.89 -6.30
CA GLU A 262 -14.73 3.82 -7.25
C GLU A 262 -13.34 4.23 -6.78
N LEU A 263 -13.18 4.55 -5.49
CA LEU A 263 -11.87 4.87 -4.93
C LEU A 263 -10.91 3.67 -5.01
N ARG A 264 -11.40 2.45 -4.73
CA ARG A 264 -10.57 1.23 -4.81
C ARG A 264 -10.18 0.86 -6.24
N GLN A 265 -11.06 1.07 -7.23
CA GLN A 265 -10.69 0.88 -8.62
C GLN A 265 -9.62 1.88 -9.04
N ARG A 266 -9.76 3.15 -8.64
CA ARG A 266 -8.72 4.16 -8.92
C ARG A 266 -7.39 3.81 -8.28
N ASP A 267 -7.41 3.42 -7.02
CA ASP A 267 -6.20 2.99 -6.31
C ASP A 267 -5.55 1.80 -7.01
N TYR A 268 -6.36 0.84 -7.49
CA TYR A 268 -5.87 -0.29 -8.27
C TYR A 268 -5.25 0.14 -9.61
N HIS A 269 -5.94 0.98 -10.37
CA HIS A 269 -5.41 1.49 -11.64
C HIS A 269 -4.12 2.29 -11.45
N ASN A 270 -4.06 3.15 -10.42
CA ASN A 270 -2.87 3.91 -10.08
C ASN A 270 -1.73 3.02 -9.59
N ALA A 271 -2.02 2.00 -8.78
CA ALA A 271 -1.03 1.05 -8.27
C ALA A 271 -0.34 0.28 -9.41
N PHE A 272 -1.07 0.00 -10.48
CA PHE A 272 -0.58 -0.80 -11.60
C PHE A 272 -0.36 -0.02 -12.89
N ASP A 273 -0.48 1.31 -12.87
CA ASP A 273 -0.38 2.19 -14.04
C ASP A 273 -1.28 1.72 -15.21
N LEU A 274 -2.53 1.43 -14.88
CA LEU A 274 -3.52 0.98 -15.85
C LEU A 274 -4.24 2.18 -16.47
N PRO A 275 -4.58 2.13 -17.77
CA PRO A 275 -5.41 3.16 -18.39
C PRO A 275 -6.78 3.24 -17.70
N PRO A 276 -7.53 4.34 -17.87
CA PRO A 276 -8.91 4.44 -17.37
C PRO A 276 -9.75 3.23 -17.79
N PRO A 277 -10.66 2.74 -16.92
CA PRO A 277 -11.48 1.59 -17.24
C PRO A 277 -12.39 1.89 -18.45
N PRO A 278 -12.70 0.89 -19.29
CA PRO A 278 -13.50 1.09 -20.50
C PRO A 278 -14.91 1.60 -20.20
N GLU A 279 -15.49 1.24 -19.06
CA GLU A 279 -16.78 1.74 -18.58
C GLU A 279 -16.74 3.17 -17.99
N GLY A 280 -15.55 3.75 -17.84
CA GLY A 280 -15.33 5.06 -17.22
C GLY A 280 -15.48 5.08 -15.69
N TRP A 281 -15.36 6.27 -15.12
CA TRP A 281 -15.53 6.51 -13.68
C TRP A 281 -16.98 6.90 -13.37
N LEU A 282 -17.65 6.21 -12.44
CA LEU A 282 -19.05 6.53 -12.10
C LEU A 282 -19.18 7.78 -11.22
N VAL A 283 -18.13 8.10 -10.44
CA VAL A 283 -18.10 9.26 -9.55
C VAL A 283 -16.99 10.19 -10.00
N SER A 284 -17.32 11.31 -10.65
CA SER A 284 -16.37 12.37 -10.97
C SER A 284 -15.80 13.00 -9.69
N ARG A 285 -14.51 13.39 -9.70
CA ARG A 285 -14.02 14.30 -8.65
C ARG A 285 -14.71 15.64 -8.92
N GLY A 286 -15.39 16.19 -7.92
CA GLY A 286 -15.64 17.64 -7.93
C GLY A 286 -14.29 18.33 -7.98
N GLU A 287 -14.14 19.28 -8.90
CA GLU A 287 -12.98 20.16 -8.98
C GLU A 287 -12.76 20.94 -7.67
#